data_AF-A0A2N0QY15-F1
#
_entry.id   AF-A0A2N0QY15-F1
#
_cell.length_a   1.000
_cell.length_b   1.000
_cell.length_c   1.000
_cell.angle_alpha   90.00
_cell.angle_beta   90.00
_cell.angle_gamma   90.00
#
_symmetry.space_group_name_H-M   'P 1'
#
loop_
_entity.id
_entity.type
_entity.pdbx_description
1 polymer ?
#
loop_
_entity_poly.entity_id
_entity_poly.type
_entity_poly.pdbx_seq_one_letter_code
_entity_poly.pdbx_strand_id
1 'polypeptide(L)'
;VMTQTRVAARDPVFWRWHRHIDNLINTWEEKQEPNDFSNSPPVGLQDIILVFKDKLPINHGETQDDEAAAFGEQTFGGENFDTDVSNNKYVTHELQTKMKSRIFVYTEDSQSPEKIDYLFPREFYYYFRVENTSSCQFEATFRVFIVPEELVESRRHWIELDKFKESLPPNSKTVVCRDCDMSSIVRQPPQKTEDELDDTALPTGTTVNEHKSYCDCGWPFHLLLPRGRRGGMKFKLLVFISDWSEDEVPRISRCGSI
;
A
#
# COMPACT_ATOMS: atom_id res chain seq x y z
N VAL A 1 -7.27 -12.23 27.34
CA VAL A 1 -6.75 -11.64 26.08
C VAL A 1 -7.53 -10.40 25.65
N MET A 2 -8.86 -10.43 25.58
CA MET A 2 -9.67 -9.29 25.07
C MET A 2 -9.60 -7.96 25.86
N THR A 3 -9.04 -7.94 27.08
CA THR A 3 -8.88 -6.72 27.89
C THR A 3 -7.60 -5.93 27.60
N GLN A 4 -6.71 -6.46 26.74
CA GLN A 4 -5.42 -5.85 26.41
C GLN A 4 -5.26 -5.75 24.89
N THR A 5 -5.05 -4.55 24.36
CA THR A 5 -4.94 -4.27 22.91
C THR A 5 -3.81 -5.07 22.25
N ARG A 6 -2.66 -5.23 22.93
CA ARG A 6 -1.49 -5.99 22.46
C ARG A 6 -1.78 -7.44 22.08
N VAL A 7 -2.78 -8.08 22.71
CA VAL A 7 -3.07 -9.50 22.53
C VAL A 7 -4.51 -9.79 22.10
N ALA A 8 -5.39 -8.78 22.02
CA ALA A 8 -6.80 -8.98 21.70
C ALA A 8 -7.01 -9.61 20.32
N ALA A 9 -6.29 -9.14 19.29
CA ALA A 9 -6.40 -9.66 17.92
C ALA A 9 -5.95 -11.12 17.73
N ARG A 10 -5.29 -11.71 18.75
CA ARG A 10 -4.91 -13.13 18.76
C ARG A 10 -6.11 -14.06 19.00
N ASP A 11 -7.19 -13.56 19.57
CA ASP A 11 -8.41 -14.33 19.84
C ASP A 11 -9.42 -14.21 18.68
N PRO A 12 -9.92 -15.32 18.10
CA PRO A 12 -10.96 -15.29 17.07
C PRO A 12 -12.22 -14.49 17.44
N VAL A 13 -12.56 -14.38 18.74
CA VAL A 13 -13.70 -13.58 19.22
C VAL A 13 -13.53 -12.10 18.91
N PHE A 14 -12.28 -11.59 18.87
CA PHE A 14 -12.00 -10.21 18.48
C PHE A 14 -12.61 -9.87 17.12
N TRP A 15 -12.35 -10.72 16.12
CA TRP A 15 -12.81 -10.50 14.75
C TRP A 15 -14.34 -10.65 14.62
N ARG A 16 -14.94 -11.60 15.36
CA ARG A 16 -16.40 -11.77 15.39
C ARG A 16 -17.10 -10.56 16.00
N TRP A 17 -16.57 -10.04 17.10
CA TRP A 17 -17.11 -8.87 17.78
C TRP A 17 -16.97 -7.60 16.93
N HIS A 18 -15.79 -7.34 16.36
CA HIS A 18 -15.59 -6.17 15.51
C HIS A 18 -16.40 -6.26 14.22
N ARG A 19 -16.63 -7.45 13.66
CA ARG A 19 -17.56 -7.61 12.54
C ARG A 19 -19.01 -7.31 12.93
N HIS A 20 -19.42 -7.61 14.15
CA HIS A 20 -20.74 -7.21 14.64
C HIS A 20 -20.89 -5.69 14.70
N ILE A 21 -19.89 -4.98 15.23
CA ILE A 21 -19.86 -3.50 15.25
C ILE A 21 -19.85 -2.94 13.83
N ASP A 22 -19.01 -3.46 12.94
CA ASP A 22 -18.95 -3.07 11.52
C ASP A 22 -20.29 -3.26 10.80
N ASN A 23 -21.06 -4.30 11.13
CA ASN A 23 -22.42 -4.46 10.60
C ASN A 23 -23.38 -3.33 11.03
N LEU A 24 -23.22 -2.78 12.24
CA LEU A 24 -24.04 -1.65 12.70
C LEU A 24 -23.73 -0.38 11.89
N ILE A 25 -22.45 -0.11 11.66
CA ILE A 25 -21.98 1.02 10.82
C ILE A 25 -22.47 0.85 9.39
N ASN A 26 -22.29 -0.34 8.81
CA ASN A 26 -22.77 -0.66 7.48
C ASN A 26 -24.29 -0.43 7.35
N THR A 27 -25.09 -0.78 8.36
CA THR A 27 -26.54 -0.56 8.33
C THR A 27 -26.90 0.94 8.21
N TRP A 28 -26.06 1.82 8.75
CA TRP A 28 -26.20 3.26 8.58
C TRP A 28 -25.66 3.75 7.22
N GLU A 29 -24.51 3.24 6.77
CA GLU A 29 -23.92 3.59 5.47
C GLU A 29 -24.83 3.23 4.29
N GLU A 30 -25.50 2.06 4.33
CA GLU A 30 -26.44 1.63 3.28
C GLU A 30 -27.72 2.48 3.19
N LYS A 31 -27.91 3.44 4.12
CA LYS A 31 -29.00 4.43 4.05
C LYS A 31 -28.56 5.76 3.44
N GLN A 32 -27.26 5.94 3.18
CA GLN A 32 -26.76 7.14 2.55
C GLN A 32 -27.01 7.07 1.04
N GLU A 33 -27.08 8.21 0.39
CA GLU A 33 -27.16 8.26 -1.07
C GLU A 33 -25.88 7.69 -1.68
N PRO A 34 -25.97 7.00 -2.84
CA PRO A 34 -24.79 6.59 -3.59
C PRO A 34 -23.87 7.77 -3.91
N ASN A 35 -22.56 7.49 -4.00
CA ASN A 35 -21.60 8.51 -4.41
C ASN A 35 -21.95 9.06 -5.81
N ASP A 36 -21.96 10.38 -5.95
CA ASP A 36 -22.03 11.05 -7.23
C ASP A 36 -20.61 11.20 -7.81
N PHE A 37 -20.40 10.65 -9.01
CA PHE A 37 -19.12 10.71 -9.73
C PHE A 37 -19.16 11.72 -10.89
N SER A 38 -20.18 12.59 -10.94
CA SER A 38 -20.33 13.61 -11.99
C SER A 38 -19.17 14.62 -12.05
N ASN A 39 -18.47 14.83 -10.92
CA ASN A 39 -17.30 15.69 -10.77
C ASN A 39 -15.97 14.98 -11.03
N SER A 40 -15.96 13.96 -11.89
CA SER A 40 -14.74 13.21 -12.22
C SER A 40 -13.61 14.14 -12.70
N PRO A 41 -12.36 13.94 -12.22
CA PRO A 41 -11.24 14.79 -12.61
C PRO A 41 -10.90 14.64 -14.10
N PRO A 42 -10.20 15.61 -14.71
CA PRO A 42 -9.77 15.55 -16.12
C PRO A 42 -8.59 14.60 -16.34
N VAL A 43 -8.55 13.49 -15.59
CA VAL A 43 -7.45 12.51 -15.58
C VAL A 43 -7.99 11.14 -15.93
N GLY A 44 -7.49 10.56 -17.01
CA GLY A 44 -7.76 9.18 -17.42
C GLY A 44 -6.67 8.24 -16.94
N LEU A 45 -7.04 7.13 -16.30
CA LEU A 45 -6.14 6.01 -16.03
C LEU A 45 -6.20 5.02 -17.20
N GLN A 46 -5.10 4.88 -17.93
CA GLN A 46 -4.99 3.98 -19.08
C GLN A 46 -4.64 2.56 -18.66
N ASP A 47 -3.69 2.38 -17.74
CA ASP A 47 -3.22 1.07 -17.33
C ASP A 47 -2.54 1.09 -15.94
N ILE A 48 -2.48 -0.09 -15.33
CA ILE A 48 -1.79 -0.35 -14.07
C ILE A 48 -0.83 -1.51 -14.27
N ILE A 49 0.46 -1.21 -14.19
CA ILE A 49 1.52 -2.16 -14.46
C ILE A 49 2.23 -2.47 -13.14
N LEU A 50 2.48 -3.76 -12.88
CA LEU A 50 3.22 -4.23 -11.71
C LEU A 50 4.55 -4.82 -12.17
N VAL A 51 5.62 -4.47 -11.45
CA VAL A 51 6.97 -5.00 -11.71
C VAL A 51 7.64 -5.33 -10.37
N PHE A 52 8.26 -6.51 -10.26
CA PHE A 52 9.02 -6.84 -9.04
C PHE A 52 10.32 -6.04 -8.97
N LYS A 53 10.65 -5.48 -7.79
CA LYS A 53 11.85 -4.65 -7.61
C LYS A 53 13.11 -5.40 -8.02
N ASP A 54 13.26 -6.65 -7.58
CA ASP A 54 14.43 -7.49 -7.87
C ASP A 54 14.59 -7.93 -9.34
N LYS A 55 13.64 -7.56 -10.21
CA LYS A 55 13.72 -7.80 -11.66
C LYS A 55 14.09 -6.56 -12.46
N LEU A 56 14.01 -5.37 -11.88
CA LEU A 56 14.37 -4.14 -12.55
C LEU A 56 15.89 -4.05 -12.74
N PRO A 57 16.37 -3.65 -13.92
CA PRO A 57 17.79 -3.49 -14.20
C PRO A 57 18.31 -2.14 -13.67
N ILE A 58 18.12 -1.87 -12.37
CA ILE A 58 18.46 -0.61 -11.69
C ILE A 58 19.38 -0.88 -10.50
N ASN A 59 20.04 0.16 -10.01
CA ASN A 59 20.80 0.10 -8.77
C ASN A 59 19.84 0.19 -7.57
N HIS A 60 19.90 -0.81 -6.69
CA HIS A 60 19.13 -0.83 -5.44
C HIS A 60 19.83 -0.03 -4.33
N GLY A 61 20.05 1.26 -4.60
CA GLY A 61 20.69 2.21 -3.68
C GLY A 61 19.83 3.46 -3.45
N GLU A 62 20.46 4.58 -3.10
CA GLU A 62 19.77 5.84 -2.80
C GLU A 62 19.00 6.40 -4.01
N THR A 63 19.43 6.09 -5.24
CA THR A 63 18.82 6.55 -6.50
C THR A 63 17.79 5.59 -7.08
N GLN A 64 17.43 4.52 -6.37
CA GLN A 64 16.60 3.44 -6.94
C GLN A 64 15.25 3.94 -7.46
N ASP A 65 14.61 4.89 -6.78
CA ASP A 65 13.26 5.34 -7.15
C ASP A 65 13.29 6.25 -8.39
N ASP A 66 14.32 7.08 -8.52
CA ASP A 66 14.56 7.90 -9.73
C ASP A 66 14.88 7.00 -10.93
N GLU A 67 15.73 5.98 -10.74
CA GLU A 67 16.05 5.00 -11.77
C GLU A 67 14.83 4.16 -12.17
N ALA A 68 13.99 3.76 -11.20
CA ALA A 68 12.75 3.04 -11.46
C ALA A 68 11.75 3.91 -12.22
N ALA A 69 11.62 5.19 -11.89
CA ALA A 69 10.78 6.14 -12.60
C ALA A 69 11.25 6.36 -14.04
N ALA A 70 12.55 6.59 -14.24
CA ALA A 70 13.14 6.73 -15.57
C ALA A 70 12.97 5.45 -16.42
N PHE A 71 13.13 4.28 -15.82
CA PHE A 71 12.84 3.00 -16.46
C PHE A 71 11.38 2.89 -16.89
N GLY A 72 10.45 3.29 -16.02
CA GLY A 72 9.01 3.29 -16.29
C GLY A 72 8.64 4.17 -17.47
N GLU A 73 9.15 5.40 -17.49
CA GLU A 73 8.90 6.34 -18.59
C GLU A 73 9.50 5.83 -19.91
N GLN A 74 10.71 5.28 -19.89
CA GLN A 74 11.33 4.70 -21.09
C GLN A 74 10.58 3.47 -21.62
N THR A 75 10.08 2.62 -20.73
CA THR A 75 9.56 1.30 -21.09
C THR A 75 8.06 1.32 -21.35
N PHE A 76 7.30 2.10 -20.58
CA PHE A 76 5.84 2.14 -20.59
C PHE A 76 5.26 3.50 -21.00
N GLY A 77 6.09 4.54 -21.08
CA GLY A 77 5.72 5.90 -21.48
C GLY A 77 6.02 6.19 -22.94
N GLY A 78 6.06 7.47 -23.30
CA GLY A 78 6.36 7.95 -24.65
C GLY A 78 5.58 7.23 -25.75
N GLU A 79 6.28 6.66 -26.74
CA GLU A 79 5.70 5.93 -27.86
C GLU A 79 4.96 4.64 -27.44
N ASN A 80 5.26 4.10 -26.24
CA ASN A 80 4.62 2.91 -25.71
C ASN A 80 3.38 3.22 -24.84
N PHE A 81 3.06 4.49 -24.60
CA PHE A 81 1.99 4.86 -23.67
C PHE A 81 0.63 4.29 -24.10
N ASP A 82 0.33 4.31 -25.40
CA ASP A 82 -0.93 3.83 -25.96
C ASP A 82 -0.87 2.38 -26.47
N THR A 83 0.23 1.66 -26.21
CA THR A 83 0.43 0.29 -26.69
C THR A 83 0.18 -0.74 -25.58
N ASP A 84 -0.10 -1.99 -25.98
CA ASP A 84 -0.18 -3.10 -25.04
C ASP A 84 1.22 -3.55 -24.62
N VAL A 85 1.52 -3.38 -23.34
CA VAL A 85 2.82 -3.73 -22.73
C VAL A 85 2.73 -4.98 -21.84
N SER A 86 1.58 -5.67 -21.80
CA SER A 86 1.36 -6.84 -20.94
C SER A 86 2.35 -7.98 -21.16
N ASN A 87 2.85 -8.14 -22.39
CA ASN A 87 3.83 -9.17 -22.76
C ASN A 87 5.30 -8.77 -22.48
N ASN A 88 5.54 -7.59 -21.92
CA ASN A 88 6.89 -7.15 -21.58
C ASN A 88 7.44 -8.04 -20.44
N LYS A 89 8.69 -8.50 -20.58
CA LYS A 89 9.35 -9.44 -19.67
C LYS A 89 9.43 -9.01 -18.20
N TYR A 90 9.27 -7.72 -17.90
CA TYR A 90 9.29 -7.19 -16.53
C TYR A 90 7.90 -7.11 -15.91
N VAL A 91 6.85 -7.07 -16.72
CA VAL A 91 5.47 -6.96 -16.27
C VAL A 91 5.04 -8.27 -15.62
N THR A 92 4.40 -8.17 -14.47
CA THR A 92 3.80 -9.32 -13.77
C THR A 92 2.31 -9.10 -13.58
N HIS A 93 1.55 -10.20 -13.69
CA HIS A 93 0.13 -10.24 -13.33
C HIS A 93 -0.10 -10.97 -11.99
N GLU A 94 1.00 -11.26 -11.29
CA GLU A 94 1.00 -11.94 -10.00
C GLU A 94 1.77 -11.12 -8.98
N LEU A 95 1.22 -11.04 -7.77
CA LEU A 95 1.95 -10.62 -6.57
C LEU A 95 2.24 -11.85 -5.72
N GLN A 96 3.43 -11.90 -5.14
CA GLN A 96 3.92 -13.10 -4.46
C GLN A 96 4.11 -12.83 -2.97
N THR A 97 3.69 -13.77 -2.14
CA THR A 97 3.99 -13.77 -0.70
C THR A 97 4.67 -15.08 -0.31
N LYS A 98 5.49 -15.04 0.74
CA LYS A 98 6.13 -16.24 1.31
C LYS A 98 6.13 -16.19 2.82
N MET A 99 6.13 -17.37 3.44
CA MET A 99 6.43 -17.48 4.86
C MET A 99 7.95 -17.41 5.04
N LYS A 100 8.41 -16.50 5.89
CA LYS A 100 9.77 -16.45 6.44
C LYS A 100 9.74 -16.94 7.88
N SER A 101 10.89 -17.26 8.45
CA SER A 101 11.05 -17.54 9.88
C SER A 101 12.02 -16.55 10.50
N ARG A 102 11.85 -16.24 11.79
CA ARG A 102 12.79 -15.46 12.59
C ARG A 102 12.78 -15.94 14.04
N ILE A 103 13.79 -15.54 14.81
CA ILE A 103 13.75 -15.70 16.27
C ILE A 103 13.01 -14.51 16.88
N PHE A 104 12.08 -14.79 17.78
CA PHE A 104 11.34 -13.80 18.55
C PHE A 104 11.60 -14.01 20.03
N VAL A 105 11.90 -12.95 20.76
CA VAL A 105 12.19 -12.99 22.20
C VAL A 105 11.01 -12.38 22.95
N TYR A 106 10.39 -13.14 23.85
CA TYR A 106 9.29 -12.63 24.67
C TYR A 106 9.83 -11.76 25.82
N THR A 107 9.97 -10.45 25.59
CA THR A 107 10.53 -9.49 26.56
C THR A 107 9.74 -9.34 27.84
N GLU A 108 8.41 -9.43 27.75
CA GLU A 108 7.51 -9.27 28.91
C GLU A 108 7.26 -10.59 29.67
N ASP A 109 7.72 -11.72 29.14
CA ASP A 109 7.54 -13.06 29.74
C ASP A 109 8.91 -13.66 30.14
N SER A 110 9.17 -14.93 29.81
CA SER A 110 10.37 -15.69 30.20
C SER A 110 11.68 -15.27 29.52
N GLN A 111 11.68 -14.26 28.64
CA GLN A 111 12.80 -13.92 27.74
C GLN A 111 13.32 -15.12 26.92
N SER A 112 12.46 -16.12 26.72
CA SER A 112 12.82 -17.32 25.96
C SER A 112 12.77 -17.01 24.46
N PRO A 113 13.83 -17.32 23.70
CA PRO A 113 13.78 -17.23 22.25
C PRO A 113 12.88 -18.32 21.68
N GLU A 114 11.99 -17.95 20.78
CA GLU A 114 11.14 -18.87 20.01
C GLU A 114 11.29 -18.60 18.52
N LYS A 115 11.37 -19.66 17.72
CA LYS A 115 11.32 -19.52 16.27
C LYS A 115 9.87 -19.34 15.82
N ILE A 116 9.55 -18.20 15.22
CA ILE A 116 8.23 -17.90 14.67
C ILE A 116 8.28 -17.80 13.15
N ASP A 117 7.15 -18.10 12.51
CA ASP A 117 6.95 -17.86 11.09
C ASP A 117 6.09 -16.61 10.86
N TYR A 118 6.41 -15.85 9.82
CA TYR A 118 5.68 -14.64 9.43
C TYR A 118 5.57 -14.51 7.92
N LEU A 119 4.49 -13.86 7.46
CA LEU A 119 4.27 -13.59 6.04
C LEU A 119 5.20 -12.47 5.57
N PHE A 120 5.64 -12.50 4.32
CA PHE A 120 6.37 -11.40 3.70
C PHE A 120 6.05 -11.31 2.20
N PRO A 121 5.67 -10.12 1.68
CA PRO A 121 5.45 -9.91 0.26
C PRO A 121 6.78 -9.78 -0.49
N ARG A 122 6.84 -10.27 -1.72
CA ARG A 122 7.90 -9.89 -2.65
C ARG A 122 7.66 -8.46 -3.09
N GLU A 123 8.67 -7.62 -2.96
CA GLU A 123 8.57 -6.18 -3.19
C GLU A 123 8.39 -5.84 -4.67
N PHE A 124 7.64 -4.78 -4.95
CA PHE A 124 7.23 -4.41 -6.29
C PHE A 124 7.03 -2.90 -6.43
N TYR A 125 7.07 -2.43 -7.68
CA TYR A 125 6.65 -1.10 -8.10
C TYR A 125 5.29 -1.18 -8.79
N TYR A 126 4.47 -0.15 -8.59
CA TYR A 126 3.37 0.18 -9.48
C TYR A 126 3.86 1.18 -10.52
N TYR A 127 3.40 1.02 -11.75
CA TYR A 127 3.48 2.03 -12.80
C TYR A 127 2.06 2.33 -13.29
N PHE A 128 1.59 3.54 -13.06
CA PHE A 128 0.27 4.00 -13.51
C PHE A 128 0.44 4.84 -14.77
N ARG A 129 -0.15 4.40 -15.88
CA ARG A 129 -0.20 5.21 -17.11
C ARG A 129 -1.41 6.13 -17.02
N VAL A 130 -1.17 7.43 -16.83
CA VAL A 130 -2.23 8.43 -16.65
C VAL A 130 -2.12 9.55 -17.67
N GLU A 131 -3.28 10.03 -18.13
CA GLU A 131 -3.37 11.16 -19.05
C GLU A 131 -4.16 12.28 -18.39
N ASN A 132 -3.53 13.46 -18.24
CA ASN A 132 -4.21 14.68 -17.85
C ASN A 132 -4.61 15.45 -19.11
N THR A 133 -5.91 15.53 -19.40
CA THR A 133 -6.43 16.21 -20.59
C THR A 133 -6.69 17.71 -20.36
N SER A 134 -6.41 18.22 -19.16
CA SER A 134 -6.59 19.63 -18.86
C SER A 134 -5.36 20.46 -19.25
N SER A 135 -5.57 21.75 -19.51
CA SER A 135 -4.50 22.71 -19.79
C SER A 135 -3.74 23.19 -18.55
N CYS A 136 -4.08 22.67 -17.37
CA CYS A 136 -3.45 23.03 -16.09
C CYS A 136 -2.80 21.82 -15.44
N GLN A 137 -1.81 22.07 -14.59
CA GLN A 137 -1.31 21.04 -13.68
C GLN A 137 -2.45 20.59 -12.76
N PHE A 138 -2.56 19.28 -12.54
CA PHE A 138 -3.59 18.68 -11.71
C PHE A 138 -2.95 17.92 -10.55
N GLU A 139 -3.36 18.21 -9.33
CA GLU A 139 -2.93 17.47 -8.14
C GLU A 139 -3.92 16.33 -7.90
N ALA A 140 -3.47 15.11 -8.11
CA ALA A 140 -4.27 13.90 -8.04
C ALA A 140 -4.01 13.13 -6.74
N THR A 141 -5.06 12.61 -6.11
CA THR A 141 -4.96 11.58 -5.07
C THR A 141 -5.16 10.21 -5.71
N PHE A 142 -4.15 9.36 -5.65
CA PHE A 142 -4.24 7.96 -6.03
C PHE A 142 -4.65 7.14 -4.83
N ARG A 143 -5.66 6.28 -4.98
CA ARG A 143 -6.11 5.32 -3.96
C ARG A 143 -6.11 3.92 -4.55
N VAL A 144 -5.33 3.03 -3.96
CA VAL A 144 -5.12 1.67 -4.46
C VAL A 144 -5.78 0.68 -3.51
N PHE A 145 -6.67 -0.15 -4.03
CA PHE A 145 -7.39 -1.17 -3.28
C PHE A 145 -7.27 -2.54 -3.94
N ILE A 146 -7.35 -3.59 -3.13
CA ILE A 146 -7.41 -4.96 -3.63
C ILE A 146 -8.54 -5.74 -2.96
N VAL A 147 -9.13 -6.69 -3.68
CA VAL A 147 -10.15 -7.61 -3.15
C VAL A 147 -10.00 -9.00 -3.78
N PRO A 148 -10.25 -10.09 -3.04
CA PRO A 148 -10.47 -11.40 -3.65
C PRO A 148 -11.52 -11.31 -4.76
N GLU A 149 -11.27 -11.90 -5.93
CA GLU A 149 -12.23 -11.84 -7.05
C GLU A 149 -13.60 -12.42 -6.66
N GLU A 150 -13.62 -13.43 -5.79
CA GLU A 150 -14.86 -14.04 -5.26
C GLU A 150 -15.69 -13.09 -4.36
N LEU A 151 -15.14 -11.96 -3.92
CA LEU A 151 -15.75 -10.98 -3.02
C LEU A 151 -15.88 -9.57 -3.64
N VAL A 152 -15.69 -9.44 -4.95
CA VAL A 152 -15.65 -8.14 -5.65
C VAL A 152 -16.91 -7.28 -5.43
N GLU A 153 -18.08 -7.93 -5.38
CA GLU A 153 -19.38 -7.28 -5.13
C GLU A 153 -19.56 -6.78 -3.70
N SER A 154 -18.61 -7.07 -2.80
CA SER A 154 -18.70 -6.70 -1.40
C SER A 154 -17.74 -5.56 -1.08
N ARG A 155 -18.26 -4.33 -1.06
CA ARG A 155 -17.56 -3.09 -0.64
C ARG A 155 -16.66 -3.29 0.59
N ARG A 156 -17.16 -4.01 1.59
CA ARG A 156 -16.49 -4.23 2.88
C ARG A 156 -15.30 -5.20 2.87
N HIS A 157 -15.01 -5.85 1.74
CA HIS A 157 -13.85 -6.75 1.60
C HIS A 157 -12.71 -6.13 0.81
N TRP A 158 -12.93 -4.97 0.20
CA TRP A 158 -11.85 -4.19 -0.40
C TRP A 158 -10.95 -3.65 0.71
N ILE A 159 -9.64 -3.92 0.58
CA ILE A 159 -8.62 -3.43 1.51
C ILE A 159 -7.73 -2.43 0.78
N GLU A 160 -7.37 -1.36 1.49
CA GLU A 160 -6.47 -0.32 0.97
C GLU A 160 -5.02 -0.82 0.97
N LEU A 161 -4.32 -0.62 -0.14
CA LEU A 161 -2.89 -0.90 -0.29
C LEU A 161 -2.05 0.35 -0.25
N ASP A 162 -2.56 1.46 -0.78
CA ASP A 162 -1.84 2.74 -0.78
C ASP A 162 -2.80 3.91 -1.01
N LYS A 163 -2.37 5.08 -0.56
CA LYS A 163 -2.92 6.39 -0.87
C LYS A 163 -1.81 7.40 -0.95
N PHE A 164 -1.68 8.09 -2.08
CA PHE A 164 -0.60 9.05 -2.28
C PHE A 164 -1.05 10.18 -3.22
N LYS A 165 -0.38 11.33 -3.11
CA LYS A 165 -0.61 12.50 -3.96
C LYS A 165 0.43 12.55 -5.05
N GLU A 166 0.02 12.87 -6.27
CA GLU A 166 0.91 13.13 -7.39
C GLU A 166 0.51 14.36 -8.19
N SER A 167 1.53 15.01 -8.75
CA SER A 167 1.35 16.18 -9.59
C SER A 167 1.41 15.79 -11.06
N LEU A 168 0.32 15.99 -11.79
CA LEU A 168 0.21 15.62 -13.19
C LEU A 168 0.34 16.87 -14.08
N PRO A 169 1.34 16.93 -14.98
CA PRO A 169 1.53 18.07 -15.88
C PRO A 169 0.31 18.32 -16.80
N PRO A 170 0.14 19.54 -17.33
CA PRO A 170 -0.94 19.85 -18.25
C PRO A 170 -0.79 19.12 -19.60
N ASN A 171 -1.89 18.65 -20.17
CA ASN A 171 -1.96 17.97 -21.47
C ASN A 171 -0.88 16.89 -21.65
N SER A 172 -0.63 16.08 -20.60
CA SER A 172 0.45 15.11 -20.60
C SER A 172 -0.05 13.67 -20.41
N LYS A 173 0.69 12.77 -21.04
CA LYS A 173 0.69 11.33 -20.76
C LYS A 173 1.91 11.05 -19.90
N THR A 174 1.69 10.48 -18.72
CA THR A 174 2.73 10.34 -17.70
C THR A 174 2.70 8.94 -17.10
N VAL A 175 3.88 8.35 -16.90
CA VAL A 175 4.03 7.11 -16.14
C VAL A 175 4.39 7.45 -14.70
N VAL A 176 3.41 7.33 -13.79
CA VAL A 176 3.63 7.51 -12.35
C VAL A 176 4.23 6.22 -11.79
N CYS A 177 5.45 6.31 -11.27
CA CYS A 177 6.15 5.21 -10.59
C CYS A 177 5.93 5.29 -9.08
N ARG A 178 5.49 4.19 -8.46
CA ARG A 178 5.22 4.12 -7.03
C ARG A 178 5.80 2.87 -6.39
N ASP A 179 6.71 3.05 -5.45
CA ASP A 179 7.28 1.96 -4.64
C ASP A 179 6.27 1.44 -3.61
N CYS A 180 6.14 0.11 -3.46
CA CYS A 180 5.33 -0.47 -2.39
C CYS A 180 5.80 -0.07 -0.99
N ASP A 181 7.09 0.26 -0.84
CA ASP A 181 7.70 0.70 0.43
C ASP A 181 7.13 2.01 0.93
N MET A 182 6.69 2.86 0.01
CA MET A 182 6.17 4.19 0.29
C MET A 182 4.69 4.17 0.68
N SER A 183 4.06 2.99 0.76
CA SER A 183 2.65 2.82 1.10
C SER A 183 2.29 3.62 2.35
N SER A 184 1.25 4.46 2.24
CA SER A 184 0.76 5.26 3.37
C SER A 184 0.02 4.45 4.43
N ILE A 185 -0.28 3.17 4.15
CA ILE A 185 -0.89 2.24 5.09
C ILE A 185 0.16 1.64 6.02
N VAL A 186 1.41 1.57 5.55
CA VAL A 186 2.52 0.92 6.24
C VAL A 186 3.21 1.88 7.20
N ARG A 187 3.70 1.37 8.34
CA ARG A 187 4.56 2.13 9.25
C ARG A 187 5.82 2.59 8.52
N GLN A 188 6.14 3.88 8.62
CA GLN A 188 7.31 4.47 7.98
C GLN A 188 8.43 4.76 9.01
N PRO A 189 9.69 4.37 8.73
CA PRO A 189 10.13 3.56 7.59
C PRO A 189 9.65 2.10 7.68
N PRO A 190 9.48 1.39 6.54
CA PRO A 190 9.02 0.01 6.54
C PRO A 190 10.05 -0.92 7.20
N GLN A 191 9.62 -1.68 8.20
CA GLN A 191 10.44 -2.69 8.87
C GLN A 191 10.49 -3.99 8.04
N LYS A 192 11.67 -4.43 7.63
CA LYS A 192 11.87 -5.53 6.65
C LYS A 192 12.90 -6.57 7.07
N THR A 193 13.96 -6.16 7.75
CA THR A 193 14.99 -7.07 8.28
C THR A 193 14.52 -7.73 9.57
N GLU A 194 15.19 -8.80 9.99
CA GLU A 194 14.87 -9.46 11.27
C GLU A 194 15.06 -8.50 12.44
N ASP A 195 16.14 -7.71 12.42
CA ASP A 195 16.46 -6.69 13.42
C ASP A 195 15.45 -5.54 13.42
N GLU A 196 15.00 -5.06 12.25
CA GLU A 196 14.01 -3.99 12.16
C GLU A 196 12.63 -4.43 12.66
N LEU A 197 12.26 -5.70 12.45
CA LEU A 197 11.00 -6.26 12.92
C LEU A 197 11.05 -6.60 14.42
N ASP A 198 12.21 -6.47 15.06
CA ASP A 198 12.41 -6.78 16.46
C ASP A 198 11.95 -5.61 17.35
N ASP A 199 10.69 -5.67 17.79
CA ASP A 199 10.12 -4.71 18.73
C ASP A 199 10.77 -4.80 20.14
N THR A 200 11.68 -5.76 20.38
CA THR A 200 12.46 -5.87 21.63
C THR A 200 13.70 -4.97 21.65
N ALA A 201 14.13 -4.49 20.49
CA ALA A 201 15.16 -3.47 20.36
C ALA A 201 14.59 -2.12 20.78
N LEU A 202 14.51 -1.88 22.09
CA LEU A 202 14.40 -0.52 22.62
C LEU A 202 15.50 0.33 21.97
N PRO A 203 15.23 1.59 21.54
CA PRO A 203 16.30 2.54 21.30
C PRO A 203 16.99 2.75 22.65
N THR A 204 18.05 1.99 22.88
CA THR A 204 18.87 2.09 24.08
C THR A 204 19.81 3.26 23.83
N GLY A 205 19.30 4.49 23.97
CA GLY A 205 20.09 5.66 23.66
C GLY A 205 19.28 6.94 23.75
N THR A 206 19.54 7.70 24.80
CA THR A 206 19.30 9.14 24.92
C THR A 206 20.04 9.91 23.83
N THR A 207 19.49 9.89 22.62
CA THR A 207 19.70 10.96 21.64
C THR A 207 18.31 11.34 21.14
N VAL A 208 17.82 12.46 21.67
CA VAL A 208 16.75 13.22 21.02
C VAL A 208 17.35 13.68 19.69
N ASN A 209 17.33 12.83 18.68
CA ASN A 209 17.58 13.26 17.32
C ASN A 209 16.36 14.09 16.93
N GLU A 210 16.56 15.39 16.77
CA GLU A 210 15.58 16.36 16.26
C GLU A 210 15.14 16.07 14.80
N HIS A 211 15.56 14.94 14.23
CA HIS A 211 15.13 14.48 12.92
C HIS A 211 14.01 13.43 13.04
N LYS A 212 12.79 13.93 12.79
CA LYS A 212 11.60 13.19 12.34
C LYS A 212 10.89 12.35 13.41
N SER A 213 10.00 13.02 14.15
CA SER A 213 8.87 12.41 14.85
C SER A 213 7.98 11.64 13.86
N TYR A 214 8.35 10.39 13.57
CA TYR A 214 7.47 9.42 12.92
C TYR A 214 6.55 8.81 13.99
N CYS A 215 5.30 8.57 13.61
CA CYS A 215 4.38 7.86 14.49
C CYS A 215 4.68 6.36 14.48
N ASP A 216 4.61 5.73 15.66
CA ASP A 216 4.67 4.27 15.80
C ASP A 216 3.41 3.55 15.26
N CYS A 217 2.40 4.30 14.81
CA CYS A 217 1.20 3.74 14.20
C CYS A 217 1.41 3.51 12.68
N GLY A 218 1.04 2.32 12.22
CA GLY A 218 1.04 1.93 10.81
C GLY A 218 0.97 0.42 10.69
N TRP A 219 0.45 -0.07 9.58
CA TRP A 219 0.37 -1.50 9.32
C TRP A 219 1.78 -2.08 9.09
N PRO A 220 2.11 -3.29 9.57
CA PRO A 220 3.40 -3.89 9.28
C PRO A 220 3.56 -4.16 7.77
N PHE A 221 4.69 -3.73 7.18
CA PHE A 221 4.97 -3.93 5.74
C PHE A 221 4.83 -5.40 5.31
N HIS A 222 5.29 -6.31 6.17
CA HIS A 222 5.25 -7.74 5.91
C HIS A 222 3.83 -8.33 5.82
N LEU A 223 2.80 -7.56 6.19
CA LEU A 223 1.38 -7.88 6.06
C LEU A 223 0.65 -7.00 5.03
N LEU A 224 1.36 -6.24 4.19
CA LEU A 224 0.76 -5.37 3.15
C LEU A 224 -0.15 -6.16 2.20
N LEU A 225 0.25 -7.38 1.83
CA LEU A 225 -0.54 -8.25 0.96
C LEU A 225 -1.17 -9.42 1.75
N PRO A 226 -2.41 -9.82 1.42
CA PRO A 226 -2.98 -11.07 1.90
C PRO A 226 -2.13 -12.27 1.47
N ARG A 227 -2.13 -13.32 2.30
CA ARG A 227 -1.36 -14.56 2.04
C ARG A 227 -1.73 -15.27 0.72
N GLY A 228 -2.99 -15.20 0.30
CA GLY A 228 -3.50 -15.98 -0.84
C GLY A 228 -3.57 -17.49 -0.55
N ARG A 229 -3.59 -18.31 -1.62
CA ARG A 229 -3.70 -19.77 -1.55
C ARG A 229 -2.54 -20.44 -2.31
N ARG A 230 -2.23 -21.68 -1.96
CA ARG A 230 -1.29 -22.51 -2.72
C ARG A 230 -1.89 -22.75 -4.12
N GLY A 231 -1.14 -22.37 -5.17
CA GLY A 231 -1.63 -22.40 -6.56
C GLY A 231 -2.19 -21.06 -7.07
N GLY A 232 -2.10 -20.01 -6.26
CA GLY A 232 -2.61 -18.68 -6.61
C GLY A 232 -4.03 -18.45 -6.12
N MET A 233 -4.37 -17.17 -5.97
CA MET A 233 -5.71 -16.71 -5.64
C MET A 233 -5.94 -15.44 -6.46
N LYS A 234 -7.06 -15.37 -7.19
CA LYS A 234 -7.35 -14.22 -8.04
C LYS A 234 -7.82 -13.05 -7.19
N PHE A 235 -7.31 -11.88 -7.51
CA PHE A 235 -7.70 -10.61 -6.91
C PHE A 235 -8.09 -9.62 -8.01
N LYS A 236 -8.92 -8.65 -7.67
CA LYS A 236 -9.10 -7.42 -8.45
C LYS A 236 -8.32 -6.31 -7.76
N LEU A 237 -7.56 -5.57 -8.56
CA LEU A 237 -6.90 -4.33 -8.16
C LEU A 237 -7.78 -3.18 -8.68
N LEU A 238 -8.11 -2.24 -7.80
CA LEU A 238 -8.83 -1.02 -8.14
C LEU A 238 -7.93 0.17 -7.84
N VAL A 239 -7.83 1.09 -8.78
CA VAL A 239 -7.20 2.38 -8.58
C VAL A 239 -8.25 3.44 -8.81
N PHE A 240 -8.42 4.30 -7.82
CA PHE A 240 -9.34 5.42 -7.86
C PHE A 240 -8.52 6.71 -7.77
N ILE A 241 -8.75 7.62 -8.71
CA ILE A 241 -8.07 8.91 -8.79
C ILE A 241 -9.09 10.00 -8.46
N SER A 242 -8.82 10.80 -7.43
CA SER A 242 -9.64 11.94 -7.00
C SER A 242 -8.86 13.26 -7.01
N ASP A 243 -9.58 14.38 -6.96
CA ASP A 243 -8.98 15.71 -6.87
C ASP A 243 -8.44 15.95 -5.46
N TRP A 244 -7.14 16.25 -5.36
CA TRP A 244 -6.50 16.53 -4.08
C TRP A 244 -7.12 17.73 -3.36
N SER A 245 -7.59 18.75 -4.08
CA SER A 245 -8.14 19.97 -3.49
C SER A 245 -9.44 19.73 -2.70
N GLU A 246 -10.18 18.68 -3.07
CA GLU A 246 -11.38 18.22 -2.35
C GLU A 246 -11.04 17.21 -1.23
N ASP A 247 -9.90 16.54 -1.34
CA ASP A 247 -9.44 15.52 -0.39
C ASP A 247 -8.62 16.11 0.78
N GLU A 248 -7.98 17.27 0.59
CA GLU A 248 -7.06 17.85 1.55
C GLU A 248 -7.79 18.29 2.82
N VAL A 249 -7.37 17.73 3.96
CA VAL A 249 -7.82 18.15 5.28
C VAL A 249 -6.70 18.84 6.05
N PRO A 250 -6.97 19.95 6.78
CA PRO A 250 -5.96 20.62 7.60
C PRO A 250 -5.35 19.65 8.62
N ARG A 251 -4.03 19.43 8.54
CA ARG A 251 -3.35 18.53 9.46
C ARG A 251 -3.14 19.17 10.83
N ILE A 252 -3.88 18.68 11.82
CA ILE A 252 -3.72 19.04 13.24
C ILE A 252 -2.58 18.20 13.88
N SER A 253 -2.21 17.06 13.28
CA SER A 253 -1.11 16.20 13.74
C SER A 253 -0.28 15.65 12.57
N ARG A 254 0.96 15.23 12.83
CA ARG A 254 1.85 14.60 11.84
C ARG A 254 1.57 13.09 11.66
N CYS A 255 0.47 12.60 12.23
CA CYS A 255 0.13 11.19 12.36
C CYS A 255 -1.08 10.84 11.50
N GLY A 256 -0.98 9.82 10.64
CA GLY A 256 -2.11 9.30 9.85
C GLY A 256 -1.85 9.22 8.34
N SER A 257 -2.81 8.62 7.63
CA SER A 257 -2.89 8.63 6.17
C SER A 257 -2.79 10.05 5.63
N ILE A 258 -2.26 10.18 4.41
CA ILE A 258 -1.99 11.49 3.81
C ILE A 258 -3.23 12.38 3.68
#